data_AF-A0A0R5XSH4-F1
#
_entry.id   AF-A0A0R5XSH4-F1
#
_cell.length_a   1.000
_cell.length_b   1.000
_cell.length_c   1.000
_cell.angle_alpha   90.00
_cell.angle_beta   90.00
_cell.angle_gamma   90.00
#
_symmetry.space_group_name_H-M   'P 1'
#
loop_
_entity.id
_entity.type
_entity.pdbx_description
1 polymer ?
#
loop_
_entity_poly.entity_id
_entity_poly.type
_entity_poly.pdbx_seq_one_letter_code
_entity_poly.pdbx_strand_id
1 'polypeptide(L)'
;MSYKSTIMGLCLLAVILLVPPLTWHSHTKNIPAIILITWLLIMNITCIVDAAIWSDDDFLTRWDGKGWCDIVIKLQVGANIGISCAVTNIIYNLHAILKADSVLPDLSSWTKIVKDLVISLFTPVMIMGFSYLLQVFRYGIARYNGCQNLLSPTWITTILYTMWMLIWSFVGAVYATLVLFVFYKKRKDVRDILHCTNSGLNLTRFARLLVFCFIIILVMFPFSIYTFVQDLQQVDGHYSFKNTHSSTIWNTIIKFDPGRPIYNIWLYVLMSYLVFLIFGLGSDALDMYSKFLRSIKLGFVLDLWKTFVDKNKEKRVGKLLTKLSSGKEFHNPFSTDSENYISTYTENYSPCAGTPISQAHFYVDYRIPDDLGRSQNKSRKNLFASKETDDILDDIELKESRHIPYLTQGQSFDDEISLGGFSKVTLDYSEKLHNSATSNLEGE
;
A
#
# COMPACT_ATOMS: atom_id res chain seq x y z
N MET A 1 -7.88 -4.23 -35.63
CA MET A 1 -6.61 -3.55 -35.36
C MET A 1 -5.50 -4.58 -35.48
N SER A 2 -4.37 -4.23 -36.11
CA SER A 2 -3.21 -5.14 -36.16
C SER A 2 -2.67 -5.37 -34.75
N TYR A 3 -2.32 -6.62 -34.40
CA TYR A 3 -1.73 -6.96 -33.10
C TYR A 3 -0.52 -6.08 -32.76
N LYS A 4 0.27 -5.73 -33.78
CA LYS A 4 1.39 -4.78 -33.69
C LYS A 4 0.99 -3.46 -33.03
N SER A 5 0.00 -2.77 -33.59
CA SER A 5 -0.43 -1.45 -33.13
C SER A 5 -1.02 -1.51 -31.73
N THR A 6 -1.77 -2.57 -31.41
CA THR A 6 -2.36 -2.76 -30.08
C THR A 6 -1.28 -2.99 -29.02
N ILE A 7 -0.30 -3.87 -29.27
CA ILE A 7 0.79 -4.15 -28.32
C ILE A 7 1.61 -2.87 -28.08
N MET A 8 2.01 -2.18 -29.15
CA MET A 8 2.76 -0.93 -29.04
C MET A 8 1.99 0.14 -28.26
N GLY A 9 0.74 0.39 -28.62
CA GLY A 9 -0.08 1.43 -27.98
C GLY A 9 -0.27 1.18 -26.49
N LEU A 10 -0.55 -0.08 -26.11
CA LEU A 10 -0.72 -0.44 -24.71
C LEU A 10 0.58 -0.33 -23.91
N CYS A 11 1.70 -0.83 -24.46
CA CYS A 11 3.00 -0.75 -23.78
C CYS A 11 3.48 0.70 -23.65
N LEU A 12 3.30 1.53 -24.68
CA LEU A 12 3.63 2.96 -24.64
C LEU A 12 2.82 3.68 -23.55
N LEU A 13 1.51 3.41 -23.51
CA LEU A 13 0.66 3.95 -22.46
C LEU A 13 1.13 3.48 -21.08
N ALA A 14 1.47 2.20 -20.92
CA ALA A 14 1.97 1.66 -19.67
C ALA A 14 3.27 2.36 -19.22
N VAL A 15 4.22 2.60 -20.11
CA VAL A 15 5.45 3.34 -19.80
C VAL A 15 5.13 4.75 -19.30
N ILE A 16 4.29 5.50 -20.02
CA ILE A 16 3.89 6.87 -19.63
C ILE A 16 3.22 6.87 -18.26
N LEU A 17 2.35 5.88 -18.00
CA LEU A 17 1.63 5.76 -16.73
C LEU A 17 2.53 5.34 -15.56
N LEU A 18 3.64 4.64 -15.80
CA LEU A 18 4.56 4.21 -14.74
C LEU A 18 5.57 5.28 -14.31
N VAL A 19 5.84 6.28 -15.15
CA VAL A 19 6.79 7.38 -14.82
C VAL A 19 6.38 8.15 -13.56
N PRO A 20 5.12 8.59 -13.38
CA PRO A 20 4.76 9.36 -12.19
C PRO A 20 4.80 8.55 -10.87
N PRO A 21 4.33 7.29 -10.80
CA PRO A 21 4.57 6.45 -9.64
C PRO A 21 6.05 6.27 -9.31
N LEU A 22 6.92 6.15 -10.32
CA LEU A 22 8.36 6.04 -10.12
C LEU A 22 8.95 7.28 -9.44
N THR A 23 8.64 8.47 -9.93
CA THR A 23 9.16 9.73 -9.36
C THR A 23 8.68 9.92 -7.93
N TRP A 24 7.41 9.63 -7.66
CA TRP A 24 6.83 9.68 -6.33
C TRP A 24 7.49 8.70 -5.35
N HIS A 25 7.66 7.44 -5.76
CA HIS A 25 8.28 6.43 -4.90
C HIS A 25 9.77 6.68 -4.66
N SER A 26 10.45 7.30 -5.63
CA SER A 26 11.83 7.78 -5.46
C SER A 26 11.93 8.85 -4.37
N HIS A 27 10.98 9.79 -4.29
CA HIS A 27 10.97 10.79 -3.22
C HIS A 27 10.68 10.20 -1.84
N THR A 28 9.81 9.19 -1.78
CA THR A 28 9.45 8.51 -0.52
C THR A 28 10.40 7.38 -0.12
N LYS A 29 11.47 7.15 -0.91
CA LYS A 29 12.49 6.10 -0.70
C LYS A 29 11.91 4.70 -0.48
N ASN A 30 10.80 4.38 -1.12
CA ASN A 30 10.21 3.03 -1.06
C ASN A 30 10.93 2.09 -2.06
N ILE A 31 12.08 1.56 -1.65
CA ILE A 31 12.99 0.77 -2.50
C ILE A 31 12.29 -0.42 -3.19
N PRO A 32 11.50 -1.27 -2.50
CA PRO A 32 10.85 -2.41 -3.16
C PRO A 32 9.87 -1.98 -4.25
N ALA A 33 9.11 -0.91 -4.03
CA ALA A 33 8.19 -0.38 -5.03
C ALA A 33 8.93 0.23 -6.23
N ILE A 34 10.06 0.92 -6.00
CA ILE A 34 10.92 1.44 -7.07
C ILE A 34 11.41 0.27 -7.94
N ILE A 35 11.96 -0.78 -7.34
CA ILE A 35 12.49 -1.94 -8.05
C ILE A 35 11.39 -2.62 -8.89
N LEU A 36 10.19 -2.80 -8.32
CA LEU A 36 9.04 -3.33 -9.06
C LEU A 36 8.70 -2.48 -10.29
N ILE A 37 8.58 -1.16 -10.12
CA ILE A 37 8.25 -0.24 -11.21
C ILE A 37 9.36 -0.24 -12.27
N THR A 38 10.63 -0.28 -11.86
CA THR A 38 11.76 -0.36 -12.78
C THR A 38 11.74 -1.63 -13.62
N TRP A 39 11.47 -2.80 -13.03
CA TRP A 39 11.31 -4.05 -13.79
C TRP A 39 10.19 -3.94 -14.84
N LEU A 40 9.03 -3.41 -14.43
CA LEU A 40 7.90 -3.24 -15.35
C LEU A 40 8.23 -2.25 -16.47
N LEU A 41 8.87 -1.11 -16.17
CA LEU A 41 9.30 -0.14 -17.18
C LEU A 41 10.23 -0.79 -18.22
N ILE A 42 11.25 -1.52 -17.75
CA ILE A 42 12.19 -2.21 -18.64
C ILE A 42 11.44 -3.21 -19.52
N MET A 43 10.55 -4.04 -18.96
CA MET A 43 9.80 -5.05 -19.72
C MET A 43 8.83 -4.44 -20.76
N ASN A 44 8.20 -3.30 -20.46
CA ASN A 44 7.35 -2.62 -21.44
C ASN A 44 8.20 -1.98 -22.56
N ILE A 45 9.37 -1.41 -22.24
CA ILE A 45 10.30 -0.87 -23.25
C ILE A 45 10.78 -1.99 -24.17
N THR A 46 11.18 -3.14 -23.62
CA THR A 46 11.58 -4.28 -24.44
C THR A 46 10.44 -4.75 -25.33
N CYS A 47 9.21 -4.81 -24.80
CA CYS A 47 8.04 -5.19 -25.59
C CYS A 47 7.74 -4.22 -26.75
N ILE A 48 7.96 -2.92 -26.58
CA ILE A 48 7.79 -1.93 -27.66
C ILE A 48 8.80 -2.18 -28.78
N VAL A 49 10.08 -2.38 -28.42
CA VAL A 49 11.15 -2.63 -29.39
C VAL A 49 10.92 -3.97 -30.10
N ASP A 50 10.55 -5.00 -29.34
CA ASP A 50 10.29 -6.34 -29.86
C ASP A 50 9.12 -6.34 -30.85
N ALA A 51 8.03 -5.65 -30.51
CA ALA A 51 6.89 -5.46 -31.40
C ALA A 51 7.20 -4.52 -32.58
N ALA A 52 8.18 -3.62 -32.48
CA ALA A 52 8.59 -2.75 -33.59
C ALA A 52 9.32 -3.50 -34.70
N ILE A 53 10.16 -4.45 -34.32
CA ILE A 53 11.08 -5.11 -35.25
C ILE A 53 10.48 -6.40 -35.83
N TRP A 54 9.82 -7.22 -35.01
CA TRP A 54 9.47 -8.62 -35.35
C TRP A 54 7.96 -8.89 -35.46
N SER A 55 7.16 -7.86 -35.69
CA SER A 55 5.68 -7.95 -35.71
C SER A 55 5.09 -7.89 -37.13
N ASP A 56 5.93 -7.61 -38.13
CA ASP A 56 5.56 -7.57 -39.55
C ASP A 56 5.59 -8.98 -40.19
N ASP A 57 4.98 -9.11 -41.37
CA ASP A 57 4.90 -10.40 -42.09
C ASP A 57 6.28 -10.90 -42.55
N ASP A 58 7.21 -10.00 -42.84
CA ASP A 58 8.60 -10.31 -43.24
C ASP A 58 9.55 -10.54 -42.05
N PHE A 59 9.07 -10.96 -40.88
CA PHE A 59 9.89 -11.09 -39.67
C PHE A 59 11.11 -12.03 -39.84
N LEU A 60 11.06 -12.98 -40.78
CA LEU A 60 12.16 -13.89 -41.08
C LEU A 60 13.39 -13.21 -41.70
N THR A 61 13.20 -12.18 -42.53
CA THR A 61 14.29 -11.44 -43.20
C THR A 61 14.81 -10.27 -42.37
N ARG A 62 14.09 -9.90 -41.30
CA ARG A 62 14.49 -8.84 -40.38
C ARG A 62 15.71 -9.21 -39.54
N TRP A 63 16.30 -8.18 -38.94
CA TRP A 63 17.49 -8.27 -38.11
C TRP A 63 17.39 -9.40 -37.06
N ASP A 64 18.47 -10.16 -36.92
CA ASP A 64 18.55 -11.30 -36.00
C ASP A 64 18.72 -10.90 -34.52
N GLY A 65 18.56 -9.63 -34.16
CA GLY A 65 18.57 -9.18 -32.75
C GLY A 65 19.91 -9.35 -32.02
N LYS A 66 21.03 -9.50 -32.73
CA LYS A 66 22.36 -9.74 -32.13
C LYS A 66 22.71 -8.63 -31.12
N GLY A 67 23.08 -9.00 -29.90
CA GLY A 67 23.36 -8.05 -28.80
C GLY A 67 22.11 -7.62 -28.05
N TRP A 68 21.05 -7.21 -28.73
CA TRP A 68 19.77 -6.85 -28.08
C TRP A 68 19.13 -8.06 -27.41
N CYS A 69 18.92 -9.16 -28.14
CA CYS A 69 18.31 -10.36 -27.59
C CYS A 69 19.17 -10.99 -26.49
N ASP A 70 20.50 -10.88 -26.55
CA ASP A 70 21.38 -11.39 -25.50
C ASP A 70 21.13 -10.70 -24.15
N ILE A 71 20.82 -9.40 -24.17
CA ILE A 71 20.49 -8.64 -22.95
C ILE A 71 19.03 -8.89 -22.56
N VAL A 72 18.11 -8.83 -23.51
CA VAL A 72 16.67 -8.90 -23.25
C VAL A 72 16.26 -10.25 -22.67
N ILE A 73 16.79 -11.38 -23.16
CA ILE A 73 16.44 -12.70 -22.60
C ILE A 73 16.87 -12.81 -21.13
N LYS A 74 18.01 -12.22 -20.75
CA LYS A 74 18.48 -12.23 -19.36
C LYS A 74 17.58 -11.35 -18.51
N LEU A 75 17.25 -10.15 -18.99
CA LEU A 75 16.31 -9.26 -18.31
C LEU A 75 14.93 -9.89 -18.14
N GLN A 76 14.41 -10.60 -19.14
CA GLN A 76 13.12 -11.31 -19.05
C GLN A 76 13.15 -12.40 -17.99
N VAL A 77 14.20 -13.22 -17.94
CA VAL A 77 14.40 -14.24 -16.90
C VAL A 77 14.46 -13.58 -15.51
N GLY A 78 15.23 -12.50 -15.38
CA GLY A 78 15.32 -11.74 -14.13
C GLY A 78 14.00 -11.11 -13.70
N ALA A 79 13.24 -10.53 -14.65
CA ALA A 79 11.98 -9.86 -14.36
C ALA A 79 10.89 -10.81 -13.86
N ASN A 80 10.79 -12.02 -14.43
CA ASN A 80 9.79 -13.02 -14.02
C ASN A 80 9.88 -13.35 -12.52
N ILE A 81 11.10 -13.53 -11.99
CA ILE A 81 11.31 -13.77 -10.56
C ILE A 81 11.37 -12.45 -9.78
N GLY A 82 12.03 -11.41 -10.34
CA GLY A 82 12.26 -10.13 -9.70
C GLY A 82 10.97 -9.39 -9.34
N ILE A 83 9.93 -9.49 -10.18
CA ILE A 83 8.60 -8.95 -9.88
C ILE A 83 8.00 -9.65 -8.65
N SER A 84 8.04 -10.99 -8.59
CA SER A 84 7.55 -11.75 -7.45
C SER A 84 8.34 -11.47 -6.17
N CYS A 85 9.66 -11.33 -6.26
CA CYS A 85 10.52 -10.93 -5.14
C CYS A 85 10.17 -9.52 -4.63
N ALA A 86 10.01 -8.56 -5.54
CA ALA A 86 9.70 -7.18 -5.18
C ALA A 86 8.33 -7.08 -4.51
N VAL A 87 7.30 -7.75 -5.03
CA VAL A 87 5.95 -7.81 -4.44
C VAL A 87 5.99 -8.45 -3.05
N THR A 88 6.69 -9.58 -2.91
CA THR A 88 6.86 -10.25 -1.61
C THR A 88 7.56 -9.35 -0.60
N ASN A 89 8.57 -8.59 -1.03
CA ASN A 89 9.28 -7.66 -0.16
C ASN A 89 8.41 -6.46 0.26
N ILE A 90 7.54 -5.96 -0.62
CA ILE A 90 6.54 -4.93 -0.26
C ILE A 90 5.67 -5.43 0.89
N ILE A 91 5.17 -6.67 0.79
CA ILE A 91 4.29 -7.27 1.82
C ILE A 91 5.05 -7.55 3.10
N TYR A 92 6.29 -8.02 3.01
CA TYR A 92 7.15 -8.22 4.17
C TYR A 92 7.34 -6.92 4.95
N ASN A 93 7.63 -5.82 4.26
CA ASN A 93 7.73 -4.50 4.88
C ASN A 93 6.39 -4.05 5.49
N LEU A 94 5.27 -4.35 4.83
CA LEU A 94 3.94 -4.07 5.35
C LEU A 94 3.63 -4.85 6.65
N HIS A 95 4.03 -6.12 6.69
CA HIS A 95 3.91 -6.97 7.86
C HIS A 95 4.74 -6.45 9.04
N ALA A 96 5.98 -6.04 8.79
CA ALA A 96 6.85 -5.46 9.80
C ALA A 96 6.24 -4.19 10.43
N ILE A 97 5.62 -3.31 9.61
CA ILE A 97 4.94 -2.11 10.10
C ILE A 97 3.70 -2.47 10.94
N LEU A 98 2.85 -3.40 10.50
CA LEU A 98 1.64 -3.80 11.25
C LEU A 98 1.93 -4.49 12.58
N LYS A 99 3.04 -5.21 12.64
CA LYS A 99 3.43 -5.92 13.85
C LYS A 99 3.93 -4.95 14.93
N ALA A 100 4.30 -3.71 14.55
CA ALA A 100 4.91 -2.73 15.44
C ALA A 100 6.09 -3.34 16.21
N ASP A 101 6.93 -4.12 15.53
CA ASP A 101 8.17 -4.62 16.16
C ASP A 101 8.92 -3.39 16.68
N SER A 102 9.20 -3.36 17.98
CA SER A 102 9.69 -2.19 18.75
C SER A 102 11.04 -1.64 18.30
N VAL A 103 11.61 -2.22 17.25
CA VAL A 103 12.86 -1.83 16.60
C VAL A 103 12.57 -1.68 15.10
N LEU A 104 11.65 -0.78 14.71
CA LEU A 104 11.60 -0.36 13.31
C LEU A 104 12.90 0.39 13.03
N PRO A 105 13.81 -0.14 12.20
CA PRO A 105 14.98 0.62 11.80
C PRO A 105 14.47 1.88 11.09
N ASP A 106 15.13 3.00 11.39
CA ASP A 106 14.83 4.27 10.73
C ASP A 106 14.66 4.05 9.22
N LEU A 107 13.65 4.68 8.61
CA LEU A 107 13.37 4.60 7.17
C LEU A 107 14.59 5.00 6.34
N SER A 108 15.52 5.76 6.93
CA SER A 108 16.78 6.19 6.33
C SER A 108 17.99 5.25 6.61
N SER A 109 17.82 4.24 7.45
CA SER A 109 18.89 3.33 7.83
C SER A 109 19.39 2.57 6.60
N TRP A 110 20.69 2.72 6.33
CA TRP A 110 21.39 2.01 5.26
C TRP A 110 21.14 0.51 5.30
N THR A 111 21.01 -0.07 6.51
CA THR A 111 20.71 -1.48 6.72
C THR A 111 19.35 -1.89 6.16
N LYS A 112 18.32 -1.02 6.26
CA LYS A 112 16.99 -1.30 5.68
C LYS A 112 17.06 -1.32 4.15
N ILE A 113 17.73 -0.33 3.56
CA ILE A 113 17.90 -0.23 2.10
C ILE A 113 18.64 -1.45 1.57
N VAL A 114 19.75 -1.84 2.20
CA VAL A 114 20.53 -3.02 1.79
C VAL A 114 19.69 -4.29 1.92
N LYS A 115 18.96 -4.47 3.02
CA LYS A 115 18.06 -5.62 3.20
C LYS A 115 17.00 -5.67 2.09
N ASP A 116 16.36 -4.54 1.79
CA ASP A 116 15.34 -4.47 0.75
C ASP A 116 15.91 -4.77 -0.64
N LEU A 117 17.10 -4.27 -0.94
CA LEU A 117 17.82 -4.53 -2.18
C LEU A 117 18.21 -6.01 -2.30
N VAL A 118 18.77 -6.60 -1.25
CA VAL A 118 19.18 -8.00 -1.24
C VAL A 118 17.98 -8.92 -1.44
N ILE A 119 16.88 -8.72 -0.70
CA ILE A 119 15.68 -9.55 -0.83
C ILE A 119 15.10 -9.49 -2.25
N SER A 120 15.10 -8.31 -2.87
CA SER A 120 14.46 -8.10 -4.17
C SER A 120 15.36 -8.38 -5.38
N LEU A 121 16.68 -8.22 -5.28
CA LEU A 121 17.61 -8.36 -6.40
C LEU A 121 18.54 -9.57 -6.32
N PHE A 122 18.79 -10.17 -5.16
CA PHE A 122 19.71 -11.29 -5.05
C PHE A 122 19.26 -12.49 -5.89
N THR A 123 18.03 -12.95 -5.69
CA THR A 123 17.46 -14.09 -6.44
C THR A 123 17.43 -13.86 -7.96
N PRO A 124 16.87 -12.74 -8.49
CA PRO A 124 16.83 -12.55 -9.94
C PRO A 124 18.22 -12.43 -10.55
N VAL A 125 19.19 -11.78 -9.89
CA VAL A 125 20.57 -11.69 -10.38
C VAL A 125 21.25 -13.07 -10.41
N MET A 126 21.06 -13.88 -9.37
CA MET A 126 21.57 -15.25 -9.32
C MET A 126 21.01 -16.10 -10.47
N ILE A 127 19.70 -16.04 -10.72
CA ILE A 127 19.05 -16.81 -11.78
C ILE A 127 19.44 -16.27 -13.17
N MET A 128 19.62 -14.96 -13.33
CA MET A 128 20.19 -14.38 -14.55
C MET A 128 21.57 -14.96 -14.85
N GLY A 129 22.42 -15.16 -13.84
CA GLY A 129 23.71 -15.86 -13.98
C GLY A 129 23.53 -17.32 -14.39
N PHE A 130 22.70 -18.08 -13.66
CA PHE A 130 22.47 -19.50 -13.95
C PHE A 130 21.76 -19.77 -15.28
N SER A 131 21.03 -18.79 -15.81
CA SER A 131 20.30 -18.93 -17.08
C SER A 131 21.19 -19.35 -18.25
N TYR A 132 22.49 -19.03 -18.23
CA TYR A 132 23.44 -19.49 -19.25
C TYR A 132 23.58 -21.02 -19.28
N LEU A 133 23.53 -21.68 -18.12
CA LEU A 133 23.62 -23.14 -18.01
C LEU A 133 22.36 -23.85 -18.52
N LEU A 134 21.22 -23.14 -18.51
CA LEU A 134 19.91 -23.69 -18.85
C LEU A 134 19.55 -23.52 -20.33
N GLN A 135 20.19 -22.59 -21.03
CA GLN A 135 19.92 -22.24 -22.41
C GLN A 135 20.39 -23.32 -23.38
N VAL A 136 19.50 -23.75 -24.30
CA VAL A 136 19.85 -24.66 -25.41
C VAL A 136 20.33 -23.86 -26.62
N PHE A 137 19.63 -22.76 -26.91
CA PHE A 137 19.95 -21.83 -27.97
C PHE A 137 20.37 -20.51 -27.35
N ARG A 138 21.20 -19.73 -28.07
CA ARG A 138 21.59 -18.38 -27.64
C ARG A 138 20.35 -17.50 -27.38
N TYR A 139 19.40 -17.51 -28.31
CA TYR A 139 18.05 -16.97 -28.16
C TYR A 139 17.17 -17.41 -29.33
N GLY A 140 15.86 -17.37 -29.15
CA GLY A 140 14.87 -17.47 -30.22
C GLY A 140 14.19 -16.14 -30.48
N ILE A 141 13.57 -16.00 -31.66
CA ILE A 141 12.75 -14.85 -32.01
C ILE A 141 11.35 -15.36 -32.34
N ALA A 142 10.37 -14.95 -31.54
CA ALA A 142 8.97 -15.23 -31.78
C ALA A 142 8.32 -14.04 -32.50
N ARG A 143 7.49 -14.31 -33.51
CA ARG A 143 6.66 -13.26 -34.13
C ARG A 143 5.80 -12.58 -33.06
N TYR A 144 5.68 -11.24 -33.12
CA TYR A 144 5.04 -10.35 -32.13
C TYR A 144 5.76 -10.21 -30.79
N ASN A 145 6.44 -11.26 -30.33
CA ASN A 145 7.05 -11.36 -29.01
C ASN A 145 8.54 -11.02 -28.98
N GLY A 146 9.19 -10.96 -30.14
CA GLY A 146 10.62 -10.69 -30.28
C GLY A 146 11.46 -11.74 -29.57
N CYS A 147 12.47 -11.28 -28.83
CA CYS A 147 13.46 -12.16 -28.21
C CYS A 147 12.82 -13.08 -27.15
N GLN A 148 13.04 -14.38 -27.28
CA GLN A 148 12.57 -15.42 -26.37
C GLN A 148 13.73 -16.28 -25.88
N ASN A 149 13.66 -16.65 -24.61
CA ASN A 149 14.64 -17.55 -24.00
C ASN A 149 14.23 -19.00 -24.23
N LEU A 150 15.06 -19.78 -24.93
CA LEU A 150 14.82 -21.22 -25.15
C LEU A 150 15.63 -22.03 -24.14
N LEU A 151 14.92 -22.48 -23.10
CA LEU A 151 15.45 -23.27 -22.00
C LEU A 151 15.35 -24.77 -22.32
N SER A 152 16.30 -25.55 -21.81
CA SER A 152 16.25 -27.01 -21.91
C SER A 152 15.15 -27.56 -20.99
N PRO A 153 14.28 -28.47 -21.45
CA PRO A 153 13.27 -29.10 -20.60
C PRO A 153 13.91 -30.21 -19.75
N THR A 154 14.80 -29.83 -18.85
CA THR A 154 15.53 -30.74 -17.98
C THR A 154 15.23 -30.44 -16.52
N TRP A 155 15.43 -31.43 -15.65
CA TRP A 155 15.26 -31.26 -14.20
C TRP A 155 16.07 -30.10 -13.62
N ILE A 156 17.20 -29.75 -14.25
CA ILE A 156 18.05 -28.62 -13.83
C ILE A 156 17.32 -27.29 -14.06
N THR A 157 16.64 -27.13 -15.20
CA THR A 157 15.83 -25.93 -15.47
C THR A 157 14.71 -25.78 -14.45
N THR A 158 14.04 -26.89 -14.11
CA THR A 158 12.99 -26.88 -13.10
C THR A 158 13.51 -26.41 -11.74
N ILE A 159 14.66 -26.92 -11.30
CA ILE A 159 15.23 -26.55 -9.99
C ILE A 159 15.83 -25.14 -9.99
N LEU A 160 16.57 -24.76 -11.04
CA LEU A 160 17.30 -23.49 -11.06
C LEU A 160 16.46 -22.30 -11.50
N TYR A 161 15.33 -22.51 -12.19
CA TYR A 161 14.45 -21.43 -12.67
C TYR A 161 13.04 -21.54 -12.08
N THR A 162 12.31 -22.60 -12.44
CA THR A 162 10.86 -22.71 -12.16
C THR A 162 10.56 -22.82 -10.65
N MET A 163 11.39 -23.54 -9.89
CA MET A 163 11.25 -23.71 -8.45
C MET A 163 11.29 -22.37 -7.69
N TRP A 164 12.19 -21.46 -8.09
CA TRP A 164 12.34 -20.17 -7.40
C TRP A 164 11.12 -19.28 -7.58
N MET A 165 10.49 -19.30 -8.76
CA MET A 165 9.25 -18.59 -9.00
C MET A 165 8.13 -19.09 -8.06
N LEU A 166 8.03 -20.41 -7.88
CA LEU A 166 7.08 -21.03 -6.96
C LEU A 166 7.37 -20.66 -5.49
N ILE A 167 8.63 -20.74 -5.06
CA ILE A 167 9.05 -20.41 -3.69
C ILE A 167 8.66 -18.98 -3.35
N TRP A 168 9.03 -18.00 -4.18
CA TRP A 168 8.72 -16.59 -3.90
C TRP A 168 7.22 -16.32 -3.93
N SER A 169 6.48 -16.95 -4.85
CA SER A 169 5.02 -16.81 -4.90
C SER A 169 4.34 -17.41 -3.66
N PHE A 170 4.83 -18.55 -3.16
CA PHE A 170 4.35 -19.17 -1.92
C PHE A 170 4.68 -18.33 -0.68
N VAL A 171 5.91 -17.86 -0.55
CA VAL A 171 6.33 -16.97 0.55
C VAL A 171 5.49 -15.69 0.55
N GLY A 172 5.28 -15.09 -0.63
CA GLY A 172 4.36 -13.97 -0.81
C GLY A 172 2.95 -14.28 -0.30
N ALA A 173 2.38 -15.42 -0.70
CA ALA A 173 1.03 -15.84 -0.30
C ALA A 173 0.88 -16.02 1.22
N VAL A 174 1.87 -16.61 1.88
CA VAL A 174 1.90 -16.75 3.34
C VAL A 174 1.90 -15.38 4.01
N TYR A 175 2.83 -14.50 3.63
CA TYR A 175 2.89 -13.15 4.21
C TYR A 175 1.65 -12.33 3.92
N ALA A 176 1.07 -12.42 2.71
CA ALA A 176 -0.17 -11.73 2.38
C ALA A 176 -1.32 -12.16 3.29
N THR A 177 -1.44 -13.46 3.53
CA THR A 177 -2.45 -14.02 4.44
C THR A 177 -2.25 -13.54 5.87
N LEU A 178 -1.00 -13.53 6.35
CA LEU A 178 -0.66 -13.03 7.70
C LEU A 178 -0.98 -11.54 7.86
N VAL A 179 -0.56 -10.71 6.92
CA VAL A 179 -0.85 -9.27 6.93
C VAL A 179 -2.36 -9.04 6.89
N LEU A 180 -3.09 -9.76 6.04
CA LEU A 180 -4.54 -9.64 5.94
C LEU A 180 -5.22 -10.03 7.26
N PHE A 181 -4.81 -11.13 7.88
CA PHE A 181 -5.32 -11.57 9.18
C PHE A 181 -5.06 -10.54 10.29
N VAL A 182 -3.82 -10.04 10.40
CA VAL A 182 -3.45 -9.00 11.37
C VAL A 182 -4.24 -7.71 11.12
N PHE A 183 -4.40 -7.32 9.86
CA PHE A 183 -5.18 -6.14 9.48
C PHE A 183 -6.66 -6.28 9.86
N TYR A 184 -7.27 -7.45 9.65
CA TYR A 184 -8.65 -7.70 10.06
C TYR A 184 -8.80 -7.69 11.58
N LYS A 185 -7.89 -8.36 12.31
CA LYS A 185 -7.92 -8.42 13.77
C LYS A 185 -7.71 -7.05 14.42
N LYS A 186 -6.77 -6.26 13.90
CA LYS A 186 -6.39 -4.95 14.45
C LYS A 186 -7.12 -3.78 13.79
N ARG A 187 -8.16 -3.99 12.96
CA ARG A 187 -8.80 -2.94 12.14
C ARG A 187 -9.18 -1.67 12.92
N LYS A 188 -9.52 -1.79 14.20
CA LYS A 188 -9.84 -0.65 15.09
C LYS A 188 -8.60 0.14 15.53
N ASP A 189 -7.46 -0.53 15.68
CA ASP A 189 -6.21 0.02 16.23
C ASP A 189 -5.16 0.32 15.14
N VAL A 190 -5.40 -0.08 13.87
CA VAL A 190 -4.44 0.16 12.78
C VAL A 190 -4.11 1.65 12.64
N ARG A 191 -5.10 2.53 12.83
CA ARG A 191 -4.88 3.99 12.74
C ARG A 191 -3.87 4.45 13.80
N ASP A 192 -4.00 3.96 15.01
CA ASP A 192 -3.15 4.35 16.14
C ASP A 192 -1.76 3.72 16.01
N ILE A 193 -1.67 2.46 15.57
CA ILE A 193 -0.40 1.79 15.27
C ILE A 193 0.37 2.53 14.18
N LEU A 194 -0.30 2.93 13.10
CA LEU A 194 0.34 3.63 11.98
C LEU A 194 0.83 5.02 12.38
N HIS A 195 0.12 5.68 13.30
CA HIS A 195 0.53 6.96 13.89
C HIS A 195 1.74 6.79 14.82
N CYS A 196 1.71 5.83 15.73
CA CYS A 196 2.79 5.56 16.69
C CYS A 196 4.09 5.09 16.02
N THR A 197 3.99 4.38 14.89
CA THR A 197 5.16 3.83 14.18
C THR A 197 5.87 4.88 13.31
N ASN A 198 5.41 6.14 13.32
CA ASN A 198 5.95 7.28 12.56
C ASN A 198 6.33 6.93 11.11
N SER A 199 5.59 6.02 10.49
CA SER A 199 5.96 5.44 9.19
C SER A 199 5.70 6.40 8.02
N GLY A 200 5.15 7.59 8.29
CA GLY A 200 4.74 8.57 7.27
C GLY A 200 3.66 8.07 6.31
N LEU A 201 2.99 6.96 6.64
CA LEU A 201 2.02 6.27 5.78
C LEU A 201 0.60 6.59 6.25
N ASN A 202 -0.25 7.06 5.34
CA ASN A 202 -1.68 7.26 5.61
C ASN A 202 -2.42 5.90 5.55
N LEU A 203 -3.44 5.68 6.40
CA LEU A 203 -4.24 4.45 6.43
C LEU A 203 -4.80 4.07 5.06
N THR A 204 -5.25 5.05 4.28
CA THR A 204 -5.76 4.83 2.93
C THR A 204 -4.67 4.34 1.97
N ARG A 205 -3.44 4.87 2.11
CA ARG A 205 -2.28 4.43 1.31
C ARG A 205 -1.89 2.99 1.66
N PHE A 206 -1.86 2.70 2.96
CA PHE A 206 -1.60 1.37 3.48
C PHE A 206 -2.61 0.34 2.95
N ALA A 207 -3.91 0.64 3.03
CA ALA A 207 -4.96 -0.28 2.59
C ALA A 207 -4.92 -0.54 1.08
N ARG A 208 -4.68 0.49 0.26
CA ARG A 208 -4.52 0.33 -1.21
C ARG A 208 -3.34 -0.57 -1.55
N LEU A 209 -2.21 -0.36 -0.87
CA LEU A 209 -1.00 -1.17 -1.04
C LEU A 209 -1.23 -2.64 -0.65
N LEU A 210 -1.97 -2.88 0.42
CA LEU A 210 -2.34 -4.22 0.86
C LEU A 210 -3.22 -4.92 -0.19
N VAL A 211 -4.25 -4.24 -0.68
CA VAL A 211 -5.17 -4.77 -1.71
C VAL A 211 -4.41 -5.08 -3.01
N PHE A 212 -3.49 -4.22 -3.44
CA PHE A 212 -2.63 -4.47 -4.59
C PHE A 212 -1.84 -5.77 -4.46
N CYS A 213 -1.12 -5.90 -3.35
CA CYS A 213 -0.29 -7.06 -3.08
C CYS A 213 -1.11 -8.35 -3.06
N PHE A 214 -2.30 -8.30 -2.46
CA PHE A 214 -3.23 -9.42 -2.42
C PHE A 214 -3.72 -9.82 -3.81
N ILE A 215 -4.16 -8.84 -4.63
CA ILE A 215 -4.60 -9.08 -6.01
C ILE A 215 -3.47 -9.70 -6.84
N ILE A 216 -2.25 -9.16 -6.74
CA ILE A 216 -1.11 -9.71 -7.49
C ILE A 216 -0.83 -11.14 -7.08
N ILE A 217 -0.78 -11.44 -5.79
CA ILE A 217 -0.51 -12.80 -5.30
C ILE A 217 -1.58 -13.78 -5.75
N LEU A 218 -2.85 -13.38 -5.72
CA LEU A 218 -3.96 -14.21 -6.17
C LEU A 218 -3.78 -14.62 -7.65
N VAL A 219 -3.14 -13.77 -8.46
CA VAL A 219 -2.81 -14.10 -9.86
C VAL A 219 -1.48 -14.85 -9.98
N MET A 220 -0.43 -14.41 -9.29
CA MET A 220 0.93 -14.95 -9.40
C MET A 220 1.06 -16.37 -8.83
N PHE A 221 0.41 -16.65 -7.71
CA PHE A 221 0.48 -17.96 -7.08
C PHE A 221 -0.07 -19.10 -7.95
N PRO A 222 -1.31 -19.07 -8.46
CA PRO A 222 -1.81 -20.12 -9.34
C PRO A 222 -1.03 -20.16 -10.66
N PHE A 223 -0.58 -19.02 -11.18
CA PHE A 223 0.27 -18.98 -12.37
C PHE A 223 1.59 -19.72 -12.13
N SER A 224 2.24 -19.52 -10.98
CA SER A 224 3.49 -20.21 -10.62
C SER A 224 3.30 -21.73 -10.44
N ILE A 225 2.15 -22.17 -9.92
CA ILE A 225 1.82 -23.60 -9.82
C ILE A 225 1.60 -24.18 -11.21
N TYR A 226 0.84 -23.49 -12.06
CA TYR A 226 0.57 -23.93 -13.42
C TYR A 226 1.88 -24.08 -14.22
N THR A 227 2.77 -23.09 -14.19
CA THR A 227 4.05 -23.17 -14.88
C THR A 227 4.93 -24.29 -14.33
N PHE A 228 4.94 -24.50 -13.01
CA PHE A 228 5.67 -25.61 -12.39
C PHE A 228 5.15 -27.00 -12.81
N VAL A 229 3.83 -27.19 -12.85
CA VAL A 229 3.23 -28.46 -13.29
C VAL A 229 3.50 -28.70 -14.78
N GLN A 230 3.37 -27.68 -15.61
CA GLN A 230 3.68 -27.78 -17.04
C GLN A 230 5.14 -28.12 -17.29
N ASP A 231 6.05 -27.50 -16.53
CA ASP A 231 7.49 -27.79 -16.62
C ASP A 231 7.77 -29.24 -16.23
N LEU A 232 7.23 -29.72 -15.11
CA LEU A 232 7.38 -31.11 -14.67
C LEU A 232 6.84 -32.15 -15.67
N GLN A 233 5.77 -31.82 -16.40
CA GLN A 233 5.23 -32.71 -17.44
C GLN A 233 6.12 -32.79 -18.69
N GLN A 234 6.93 -31.76 -18.94
CA GLN A 234 7.81 -31.68 -20.11
C GLN A 234 9.25 -32.11 -19.81
N VAL A 235 9.61 -32.31 -18.54
CA VAL A 235 10.96 -32.75 -18.17
C VAL A 235 11.29 -34.10 -18.84
N ASP A 236 12.33 -34.08 -19.67
CA ASP A 236 12.90 -35.28 -20.29
C ASP A 236 14.32 -35.56 -19.73
N GLY A 237 14.70 -36.84 -19.75
CA GLY A 237 15.80 -37.42 -18.97
C GLY A 237 17.22 -36.92 -19.33
N HIS A 238 18.11 -37.05 -18.33
CA HIS A 238 19.56 -36.76 -18.30
C HIS A 238 20.03 -35.42 -18.94
N TYR A 239 20.42 -34.48 -18.07
CA TYR A 239 21.14 -33.28 -18.47
C TYR A 239 22.57 -33.61 -18.90
N SER A 240 22.95 -33.16 -20.10
CA SER A 240 24.33 -33.20 -20.59
C SER A 240 24.72 -31.84 -21.14
N PHE A 241 25.63 -31.15 -20.45
CA PHE A 241 26.12 -29.82 -20.84
C PHE A 241 26.65 -29.80 -22.29
N LYS A 242 27.33 -30.86 -22.71
CA LYS A 242 27.89 -30.97 -24.08
C LYS A 242 26.81 -31.03 -25.16
N ASN A 243 25.65 -31.63 -24.86
CA ASN A 243 24.53 -31.72 -25.79
C ASN A 243 23.75 -30.40 -25.83
N THR A 244 23.54 -29.78 -24.66
CA THR A 244 22.85 -28.48 -24.53
C THR A 244 23.64 -27.34 -25.17
N HIS A 245 24.97 -27.30 -25.01
CA HIS A 245 25.86 -26.27 -25.57
C HIS A 245 26.66 -26.75 -26.78
N SER A 246 26.06 -27.59 -27.63
CA SER A 246 26.75 -28.01 -28.85
C SER A 246 26.97 -26.81 -29.78
N SER A 247 28.20 -26.66 -30.32
CA SER A 247 28.60 -25.48 -31.11
C SER A 247 27.75 -25.28 -32.36
N THR A 248 27.15 -26.35 -32.88
CA THR A 248 26.25 -26.34 -34.03
C THR A 248 24.88 -25.73 -33.70
N ILE A 249 24.32 -26.03 -32.52
CA ILE A 249 22.97 -25.62 -32.12
C ILE A 249 23.00 -24.22 -31.48
N TRP A 250 24.05 -23.92 -30.70
CA TRP A 250 24.16 -22.66 -29.95
C TRP A 250 24.13 -21.41 -30.84
N ASN A 251 24.77 -21.47 -32.02
CA ASN A 251 24.87 -20.33 -32.94
C ASN A 251 23.67 -20.20 -33.90
N THR A 252 22.75 -21.16 -33.89
CA THR A 252 21.56 -21.13 -34.73
C THR A 252 20.47 -20.31 -34.06
N ILE A 253 20.03 -19.23 -34.72
CA ILE A 253 18.95 -18.36 -34.25
C ILE A 253 17.65 -18.85 -34.85
N ILE A 254 16.76 -19.37 -34.01
CA ILE A 254 15.45 -19.87 -34.44
C ILE A 254 14.47 -18.70 -34.49
N LYS A 255 13.86 -18.48 -35.65
CA LYS A 255 12.71 -17.59 -35.82
C LYS A 255 11.46 -18.45 -36.00
N PHE A 256 10.47 -18.28 -35.15
CA PHE A 256 9.24 -19.07 -35.20
C PHE A 256 8.00 -18.19 -35.02
N ASP A 257 6.87 -18.65 -35.58
CA ASP A 257 5.59 -17.97 -35.45
C ASP A 257 4.64 -18.78 -34.55
N PRO A 258 4.37 -18.32 -33.32
CA PRO A 258 3.39 -18.97 -32.44
C PRO A 258 1.93 -18.75 -32.89
N GLY A 259 1.67 -17.98 -33.95
CA GLY A 259 0.34 -17.66 -34.48
C GLY A 259 -0.47 -16.67 -33.63
N ARG A 260 -0.11 -16.52 -32.35
CA ARG A 260 -0.70 -15.57 -31.39
C ARG A 260 0.37 -15.03 -30.44
N PRO A 261 0.26 -13.77 -29.98
CA PRO A 261 1.19 -13.22 -28.99
C PRO A 261 1.13 -14.03 -27.70
N ILE A 262 2.30 -14.32 -27.13
CA ILE A 262 2.45 -15.11 -25.91
C ILE A 262 1.90 -14.31 -24.73
N TYR A 263 1.24 -15.02 -23.80
CA TYR A 263 0.55 -14.45 -22.64
C TYR A 263 1.41 -13.53 -21.75
N ASN A 264 2.74 -13.71 -21.73
CA ASN A 264 3.66 -12.94 -20.90
C ASN A 264 3.62 -11.42 -21.18
N ILE A 265 3.40 -11.02 -22.45
CA ILE A 265 3.29 -9.59 -22.83
C ILE A 265 2.12 -8.94 -22.08
N TRP A 266 0.96 -9.59 -22.15
CA TRP A 266 -0.28 -9.09 -21.56
C TRP A 266 -0.18 -9.03 -20.04
N LEU A 267 0.57 -9.95 -19.43
CA LEU A 267 0.80 -9.97 -18.00
C LEU A 267 1.57 -8.73 -17.54
N TYR A 268 2.68 -8.37 -18.18
CA TYR A 268 3.46 -7.18 -17.82
C TYR A 268 2.68 -5.88 -18.03
N VAL A 269 1.93 -5.77 -19.13
CA VAL A 269 1.06 -4.61 -19.39
C VAL A 269 -0.02 -4.50 -18.32
N LEU A 270 -0.71 -5.61 -18.00
CA LEU A 270 -1.75 -5.63 -16.95
C LEU A 270 -1.18 -5.22 -15.59
N MET A 271 -0.03 -5.77 -15.20
CA MET A 271 0.63 -5.44 -13.92
C MET A 271 1.02 -3.96 -13.86
N SER A 272 1.47 -3.39 -14.97
CA SER A 272 1.80 -1.97 -15.09
C SER A 272 0.59 -1.06 -14.87
N TYR A 273 -0.55 -1.40 -15.45
CA TYR A 273 -1.79 -0.68 -15.22
C TYR A 273 -2.30 -0.84 -13.79
N LEU A 274 -2.20 -2.03 -13.19
CA LEU A 274 -2.56 -2.23 -11.78
C LEU A 274 -1.70 -1.36 -10.85
N VAL A 275 -0.39 -1.30 -11.10
CA VAL A 275 0.54 -0.41 -10.39
C VAL A 275 0.11 1.05 -10.54
N PHE A 276 -0.20 1.51 -11.76
CA PHE A 276 -0.67 2.88 -11.96
C PHE A 276 -2.01 3.17 -11.27
N LEU A 277 -2.99 2.27 -11.35
CA LEU A 277 -4.28 2.46 -10.69
C LEU A 277 -4.12 2.59 -9.17
N ILE A 278 -3.20 1.85 -8.59
CA ILE A 278 -3.05 1.80 -7.13
C ILE A 278 -2.10 2.87 -6.61
N PHE A 279 -1.01 3.16 -7.30
CA PHE A 279 -0.04 4.18 -6.87
C PHE A 279 -0.27 5.54 -7.54
N GLY A 280 -0.60 5.54 -8.83
CA GLY A 280 -0.79 6.74 -9.63
C GLY A 280 -2.09 7.50 -9.36
N LEU A 281 -3.14 6.85 -8.85
CA LEU A 281 -4.40 7.51 -8.43
C LEU A 281 -4.41 7.87 -6.92
N GLY A 282 -3.25 7.91 -6.26
CA GLY A 282 -3.12 8.34 -4.86
C GLY A 282 -3.54 9.79 -4.67
N SER A 283 -4.15 10.17 -3.54
CA SER A 283 -4.36 11.60 -3.21
C SER A 283 -3.07 12.40 -3.32
N ASP A 284 -1.96 11.77 -2.93
CA ASP A 284 -0.64 12.37 -2.87
C ASP A 284 0.00 12.43 -4.27
N ALA A 285 -0.25 11.41 -5.09
CA ALA A 285 0.14 11.41 -6.51
C ALA A 285 -0.64 12.48 -7.30
N LEU A 286 -1.93 12.64 -7.02
CA LEU A 286 -2.77 13.70 -7.60
C LEU A 286 -2.30 15.10 -7.17
N ASP A 287 -1.86 15.26 -5.92
CA ASP A 287 -1.26 16.52 -5.46
C ASP A 287 0.06 16.81 -6.20
N MET A 288 0.89 15.78 -6.42
CA MET A 288 2.10 15.90 -7.24
C MET A 288 1.76 16.29 -8.69
N TYR A 289 0.75 15.68 -9.31
CA TYR A 289 0.30 16.05 -10.66
C TYR A 289 -0.22 17.48 -10.69
N SER A 290 -0.93 17.91 -9.64
CA SER A 290 -1.42 19.28 -9.52
C SER A 290 -0.27 20.29 -9.49
N LYS A 291 0.77 20.01 -8.69
CA LYS A 291 1.99 20.83 -8.63
C LYS A 291 2.74 20.86 -9.96
N PHE A 292 2.88 19.72 -10.62
CA PHE A 292 3.55 19.62 -11.91
C PHE A 292 2.82 20.40 -13.02
N LEU A 293 1.50 20.23 -13.11
CA LEU A 293 0.66 20.97 -14.06
C LEU A 293 0.66 22.49 -13.78
N ARG A 294 0.71 22.89 -12.50
CA ARG A 294 0.90 24.30 -12.10
C ARG A 294 2.27 24.84 -12.54
N SER A 295 3.32 24.02 -12.46
CA SER A 295 4.66 24.37 -12.97
C SER A 295 4.68 24.57 -14.49
N ILE A 296 3.82 23.88 -15.23
CA ILE A 296 3.66 24.01 -16.69
C ILE A 296 2.79 25.23 -17.06
N LYS A 297 2.39 26.08 -16.10
CA LYS A 297 1.42 27.19 -16.27
C LYS A 297 0.03 26.76 -16.74
N LEU A 298 -0.29 25.46 -16.69
CA LEU A 298 -1.64 24.94 -16.94
C LEU A 298 -2.55 24.95 -15.68
N GLY A 299 -2.18 25.72 -14.66
CA GLY A 299 -2.91 25.82 -13.40
C GLY A 299 -4.38 26.22 -13.56
N PHE A 300 -4.71 27.02 -14.59
CA PHE A 300 -6.08 27.45 -14.88
C PHE A 300 -7.05 26.29 -15.11
N VAL A 301 -6.63 25.22 -15.81
CA VAL A 301 -7.49 24.05 -16.08
C VAL A 301 -7.76 23.27 -14.80
N LEU A 302 -6.75 23.16 -13.94
CA LEU A 302 -6.89 22.51 -12.63
C LEU A 302 -7.80 23.29 -11.70
N ASP A 303 -7.67 24.62 -11.67
CA ASP A 303 -8.49 25.46 -10.82
C ASP A 303 -9.95 25.48 -11.32
N LEU A 304 -10.19 25.45 -12.64
CA LEU A 304 -11.53 25.23 -13.21
C LEU A 304 -12.12 23.88 -12.79
N TRP A 305 -11.34 22.80 -12.90
CA TRP A 305 -11.80 21.47 -12.54
C TRP A 305 -12.08 21.37 -11.03
N LYS A 306 -11.20 21.92 -10.20
CA LYS A 306 -11.39 21.95 -8.74
C LYS A 306 -12.65 22.71 -8.36
N THR A 307 -12.86 23.90 -8.93
CA THR A 307 -14.07 24.71 -8.72
C THR A 307 -15.34 23.96 -9.17
N PHE A 308 -15.27 23.21 -10.27
CA PHE A 308 -16.39 22.38 -10.74
C PHE A 308 -16.70 21.22 -9.80
N VAL A 309 -15.67 20.52 -9.30
CA VAL A 309 -15.81 19.42 -8.34
C VAL A 309 -16.37 19.92 -7.01
N ASP A 310 -15.87 21.04 -6.51
CA ASP A 310 -16.32 21.63 -5.25
C ASP A 310 -17.78 22.10 -5.34
N LYS A 311 -18.17 22.77 -6.44
CA LYS A 311 -19.60 23.08 -6.73
C LYS A 311 -20.48 21.83 -6.74
N ASN A 312 -20.01 20.72 -7.30
CA ASN A 312 -20.79 19.48 -7.34
C ASN A 312 -20.85 18.78 -5.98
N LYS A 313 -19.80 18.85 -5.15
CA LYS A 313 -19.82 18.37 -3.77
C LYS A 313 -20.77 19.18 -2.91
N GLU A 314 -20.72 20.51 -2.99
CA GLU A 314 -21.63 21.41 -2.28
C GLU A 314 -23.09 21.15 -2.64
N LYS A 315 -23.41 20.97 -3.93
CA LYS A 315 -24.75 20.57 -4.37
C LYS A 315 -25.20 19.22 -3.78
N ARG A 316 -24.29 18.25 -3.67
CA ARG A 316 -24.58 16.91 -3.14
C ARG A 316 -24.77 16.93 -1.62
N VAL A 317 -23.93 17.67 -0.90
CA VAL A 317 -24.06 17.90 0.55
C VAL A 317 -25.33 18.70 0.85
N GLY A 318 -25.60 19.76 0.09
CA GLY A 318 -26.85 20.53 0.20
C GLY A 318 -28.08 19.65 0.03
N LYS A 319 -28.10 18.77 -0.99
CA LYS A 319 -29.20 17.82 -1.20
C LYS A 319 -29.38 16.83 -0.04
N LEU A 320 -28.30 16.40 0.62
CA LEU A 320 -28.36 15.53 1.80
C LEU A 320 -28.84 16.30 3.05
N LEU A 321 -28.36 17.52 3.26
CA LEU A 321 -28.79 18.38 4.36
C LEU A 321 -30.26 18.77 4.23
N THR A 322 -30.75 19.10 3.04
CA THR A 322 -32.17 19.36 2.79
C THR A 322 -33.03 18.12 3.05
N LYS A 323 -32.55 16.92 2.69
CA LYS A 323 -33.26 15.66 3.01
C LYS A 323 -33.28 15.36 4.51
N LEU A 324 -32.21 15.66 5.24
CA LEU A 324 -32.14 15.50 6.70
C LEU A 324 -33.01 16.54 7.43
N SER A 325 -33.08 17.77 6.91
CA SER A 325 -33.93 18.85 7.42
C SER A 325 -35.41 18.58 7.17
N SER A 326 -35.77 18.03 6.01
CA SER A 326 -37.15 17.71 5.65
C SER A 326 -37.71 16.49 6.38
N GLY A 327 -36.85 15.68 7.03
CA GLY A 327 -37.27 14.50 7.80
C GLY A 327 -37.63 14.78 9.26
N LYS A 328 -37.74 16.05 9.66
CA LYS A 328 -37.97 16.46 11.05
C LYS A 328 -39.10 17.51 11.18
N GLU A 329 -40.21 17.31 10.47
CA GLU A 329 -41.48 17.94 10.86
C GLU A 329 -42.22 17.00 11.82
N PHE A 330 -41.99 17.17 13.12
CA PHE A 330 -42.92 16.67 14.13
C PHE A 330 -44.13 17.60 14.14
N HIS A 331 -45.25 17.13 13.60
CA HIS A 331 -46.55 17.78 13.73
C HIS A 331 -46.93 17.85 15.21
N ASN A 332 -47.09 19.06 15.77
CA ASN A 332 -47.87 19.28 16.98
C ASN A 332 -49.34 19.49 16.55
N PRO A 333 -50.29 18.61 16.93
CA PRO A 333 -51.69 18.79 16.61
C PRO A 333 -52.43 19.30 17.84
N PHE A 334 -52.38 20.61 18.11
CA PHE A 334 -53.44 21.26 18.90
C PHE A 334 -53.41 22.79 18.75
N SER A 335 -54.30 23.32 17.91
CA SER A 335 -54.88 24.65 18.13
C SER A 335 -56.15 24.78 17.29
N THR A 336 -57.29 24.63 17.96
CA THR A 336 -58.61 25.04 17.51
C THR A 336 -58.79 26.56 17.65
N ASP A 337 -59.37 27.16 16.62
CA ASP A 337 -60.34 28.26 16.54
C ASP A 337 -60.11 29.57 17.34
N SER A 338 -60.06 30.71 16.63
CA SER A 338 -61.22 31.63 16.42
C SER A 338 -60.82 33.11 16.20
N GLU A 339 -61.34 33.68 15.11
CA GLU A 339 -61.90 35.05 14.90
C GLU A 339 -61.09 36.37 15.02
N ASN A 340 -61.06 37.08 13.87
CA ASN A 340 -61.31 38.53 13.61
C ASN A 340 -61.11 39.60 14.71
N TYR A 341 -60.23 40.60 14.46
CA TYR A 341 -60.62 42.02 14.22
C TYR A 341 -59.40 42.91 13.87
N ILE A 342 -59.65 43.99 13.12
CA ILE A 342 -58.69 44.98 12.62
C ILE A 342 -58.46 46.13 13.62
N SER A 343 -57.23 46.65 13.64
CA SER A 343 -56.60 47.85 14.25
C SER A 343 -57.47 48.95 14.89
N THR A 344 -56.94 49.64 15.93
CA THR A 344 -56.52 51.08 15.96
C THR A 344 -55.99 51.51 17.36
N TYR A 345 -54.98 52.37 17.35
CA TYR A 345 -54.19 53.16 18.32
C TYR A 345 -54.59 53.48 19.80
N THR A 346 -53.51 53.58 20.63
CA THR A 346 -53.16 54.53 21.74
C THR A 346 -53.99 54.65 23.02
N GLU A 347 -53.40 54.34 24.20
CA GLU A 347 -52.89 55.29 25.22
C GLU A 347 -52.45 54.61 26.54
N ASN A 348 -51.74 55.38 27.37
CA ASN A 348 -50.91 55.05 28.55
C ASN A 348 -51.66 54.58 29.82
N TYR A 349 -51.07 53.65 30.59
CA TYR A 349 -50.63 53.76 32.02
C TYR A 349 -50.35 52.36 32.66
N SER A 350 -49.30 52.31 33.49
CA SER A 350 -48.69 51.17 34.24
C SER A 350 -49.43 50.86 35.58
N PRO A 351 -49.07 49.87 36.46
CA PRO A 351 -47.87 48.98 36.49
C PRO A 351 -48.01 47.52 37.01
N CYS A 352 -46.86 46.83 36.93
CA CYS A 352 -46.35 45.71 37.77
C CYS A 352 -46.80 44.25 37.49
N ALA A 353 -45.89 43.45 36.92
CA ALA A 353 -45.12 42.39 37.61
C ALA A 353 -44.78 41.17 36.72
N GLY A 354 -43.47 40.91 36.56
CA GLY A 354 -42.90 39.55 36.46
C GLY A 354 -42.81 38.87 35.08
N THR A 355 -41.66 38.96 34.41
CA THR A 355 -40.72 37.82 34.20
C THR A 355 -39.53 38.24 33.29
N PRO A 356 -38.30 37.78 33.57
CA PRO A 356 -37.10 38.30 32.95
C PRO A 356 -36.74 37.61 31.62
N ILE A 357 -36.31 38.42 30.65
CA ILE A 357 -35.60 38.00 29.45
C ILE A 357 -34.15 37.65 29.85
N SER A 358 -33.72 36.42 29.65
CA SER A 358 -32.30 36.06 29.63
C SER A 358 -31.88 35.75 28.20
N GLN A 359 -31.17 36.68 27.58
CA GLN A 359 -30.36 36.41 26.39
C GLN A 359 -29.06 35.73 26.85
N ALA A 360 -29.02 34.41 26.84
CA ALA A 360 -27.77 33.66 27.01
C ALA A 360 -26.95 33.77 25.71
N HIS A 361 -26.08 34.76 25.64
CA HIS A 361 -25.05 34.86 24.61
C HIS A 361 -23.94 33.85 24.95
N PHE A 362 -23.94 32.68 24.31
CA PHE A 362 -22.95 31.64 24.53
C PHE A 362 -21.63 32.03 23.83
N TYR A 363 -20.62 32.43 24.62
CA TYR A 363 -19.25 32.62 24.14
C TYR A 363 -18.43 31.37 24.48
N VAL A 364 -17.95 30.66 23.45
CA VAL A 364 -17.00 29.55 23.62
C VAL A 364 -15.59 30.15 23.58
N ASP A 365 -14.98 30.32 24.75
CA ASP A 365 -13.58 30.70 24.88
C ASP A 365 -12.70 29.47 24.62
N TYR A 366 -12.03 29.43 23.47
CA TYR A 366 -11.05 28.40 23.16
C TYR A 366 -9.68 28.81 23.69
N ARG A 367 -9.47 28.73 25.01
CA ARG A 367 -8.11 28.70 25.58
C ARG A 367 -7.63 27.26 25.73
N ILE A 368 -6.60 26.93 24.97
CA ILE A 368 -5.91 25.64 24.97
C ILE A 368 -5.10 25.49 26.28
N PRO A 369 -5.03 24.31 26.93
CA PRO A 369 -4.44 24.14 28.26
C PRO A 369 -2.94 24.46 28.41
N ASP A 370 -2.23 24.75 27.32
CA ASP A 370 -0.78 25.01 27.34
C ASP A 370 -0.38 26.46 27.66
N ASP A 371 -1.32 27.42 27.62
CA ASP A 371 -1.01 28.84 27.85
C ASP A 371 -0.98 29.27 29.33
N LEU A 372 -1.49 28.44 30.25
CA LEU A 372 -1.41 28.69 31.70
C LEU A 372 0.01 28.49 32.25
N GLY A 373 0.74 27.50 31.74
CA GLY A 373 2.11 27.20 32.18
C GLY A 373 3.13 28.24 31.73
N ARG A 374 2.91 28.88 30.57
CA ARG A 374 3.88 29.82 29.98
C ARG A 374 3.89 31.18 30.67
N SER A 375 2.75 31.62 31.21
CA SER A 375 2.64 32.88 31.95
C SER A 375 3.29 32.81 33.35
N GLN A 376 3.08 31.70 34.08
CA GLN A 376 3.73 31.49 35.39
C GLN A 376 5.26 31.34 35.28
N ASN A 377 5.76 30.68 34.23
CA ASN A 377 7.21 30.52 34.05
C ASN A 377 7.92 31.82 33.63
N LYS A 378 7.24 32.74 32.93
CA LYS A 378 7.80 34.06 32.60
C LYS A 378 7.93 34.96 33.83
N SER A 379 7.00 34.85 34.78
CA SER A 379 7.06 35.57 36.05
C SER A 379 8.18 35.04 36.97
N ARG A 380 8.42 33.72 37.00
CA ARG A 380 9.53 33.14 37.79
C ARG A 380 10.92 33.38 37.18
N LYS A 381 11.06 33.45 35.84
CA LYS A 381 12.36 33.72 35.21
C LYS A 381 12.89 35.14 35.40
N ASN A 382 12.01 36.12 35.59
CA ASN A 382 12.42 37.50 35.86
C ASN A 382 12.81 37.76 37.33
N LEU A 383 12.58 36.82 38.25
CA LEU A 383 12.92 36.96 39.67
C LEU A 383 14.30 36.37 40.03
N PHE A 384 14.94 35.63 39.12
CA PHE A 384 16.25 34.99 39.35
C PHE A 384 17.36 35.49 38.41
N ALA A 385 17.09 36.52 37.61
CA ALA A 385 18.12 37.28 36.90
C ALA A 385 18.76 38.31 37.85
N SER A 386 19.52 37.85 38.84
CA SER A 386 20.45 38.68 39.62
C SER A 386 21.43 37.81 40.42
N LYS A 387 22.44 37.27 39.74
CA LYS A 387 23.81 37.16 40.26
C LYS A 387 24.78 36.77 39.15
N GLU A 388 25.85 37.54 39.06
CA GLU A 388 26.89 37.62 38.03
C GLU A 388 27.98 36.53 38.16
N THR A 389 28.50 36.12 36.99
CA THR A 389 29.89 35.74 36.57
C THR A 389 30.85 34.91 37.46
N ASP A 390 31.35 33.78 36.92
CA ASP A 390 32.75 33.61 36.43
C ASP A 390 33.11 32.12 36.07
N ASP A 391 33.63 31.94 34.85
CA ASP A 391 34.79 31.14 34.37
C ASP A 391 35.14 29.65 34.73
N ILE A 392 35.50 28.92 33.65
CA ILE A 392 36.57 27.89 33.45
C ILE A 392 36.34 26.37 33.78
N LEU A 393 36.32 25.58 32.69
CA LEU A 393 37.07 24.34 32.31
C LEU A 393 37.31 23.11 33.24
N ASP A 394 37.11 21.93 32.63
CA ASP A 394 37.75 20.58 32.76
C ASP A 394 37.43 19.56 33.90
N ASP A 395 36.94 18.40 33.43
CA ASP A 395 37.33 17.00 33.65
C ASP A 395 37.35 16.27 35.04
N ILE A 396 36.71 15.08 35.00
CA ILE A 396 37.13 13.77 35.55
C ILE A 396 36.98 13.49 37.07
N GLU A 397 35.94 12.68 37.36
CA GLU A 397 35.94 11.37 38.05
C GLU A 397 36.22 11.19 39.58
N LEU A 398 35.32 10.37 40.17
CA LEU A 398 35.48 9.41 41.29
C LEU A 398 35.31 9.83 42.77
N LYS A 399 34.32 9.15 43.39
CA LYS A 399 34.39 8.30 44.61
C LYS A 399 33.53 8.68 45.83
N GLU A 400 32.44 7.93 45.99
CA GLU A 400 32.08 7.09 47.15
C GLU A 400 32.03 7.69 48.59
N SER A 401 30.81 7.77 49.14
CA SER A 401 30.35 7.04 50.36
C SER A 401 29.54 7.86 51.41
N ARG A 402 28.37 7.27 51.74
CA ARG A 402 27.64 7.23 53.03
C ARG A 402 27.14 8.54 53.68
N HIS A 403 25.81 8.67 53.81
CA HIS A 403 25.04 8.38 55.05
C HIS A 403 23.53 8.61 54.83
N ILE A 404 22.71 7.63 55.21
CA ILE A 404 21.25 7.74 55.42
C ILE A 404 21.03 7.88 56.94
N PRO A 405 19.97 8.58 57.40
CA PRO A 405 18.89 7.84 58.05
C PRO A 405 17.48 8.29 57.61
N TYR A 406 16.58 7.34 57.81
CA TYR A 406 15.20 7.23 57.36
C TYR A 406 14.21 7.96 58.29
N LEU A 407 13.05 8.34 57.76
CA LEU A 407 11.77 8.26 58.49
C LEU A 407 10.68 7.72 57.56
N THR A 408 9.88 6.83 58.13
CA THR A 408 9.07 5.79 57.51
C THR A 408 7.60 5.97 57.90
N GLN A 409 6.66 5.68 56.99
CA GLN A 409 5.39 4.96 57.25
C GLN A 409 4.73 4.69 55.88
N GLY A 410 4.47 3.47 55.37
CA GLY A 410 4.08 2.16 55.93
C GLY A 410 2.57 1.97 55.61
N GLN A 411 2.05 0.99 54.85
CA GLN A 411 2.14 -0.48 54.99
C GLN A 411 1.44 -1.20 53.79
N SER A 412 2.07 -2.23 53.18
CA SER A 412 1.71 -3.69 53.11
C SER A 412 0.40 -4.08 52.39
N PHE A 413 0.31 -5.08 51.50
CA PHE A 413 0.60 -6.52 51.70
C PHE A 413 0.57 -7.27 50.34
N ASP A 414 1.43 -8.28 50.18
CA ASP A 414 1.20 -9.44 49.30
C ASP A 414 0.83 -10.63 50.20
N ASP A 415 -0.22 -11.40 49.84
CA ASP A 415 -0.26 -12.87 49.86
C ASP A 415 -1.65 -13.44 49.50
N GLU A 416 -1.62 -14.72 49.13
CA GLU A 416 -2.53 -15.58 48.37
C GLU A 416 -3.87 -16.01 49.06
N ILE A 417 -4.85 -16.42 48.22
CA ILE A 417 -5.96 -17.39 48.45
C ILE A 417 -7.36 -16.90 48.91
N SER A 418 -8.36 -17.13 48.02
CA SER A 418 -9.70 -17.73 48.23
C SER A 418 -10.88 -17.01 47.57
N LEU A 419 -11.64 -17.82 46.83
CA LEU A 419 -12.94 -17.63 46.19
C LEU A 419 -13.93 -16.68 46.92
N GLY A 420 -14.61 -15.85 46.13
CA GLY A 420 -15.82 -15.16 46.58
C GLY A 420 -16.43 -14.21 45.55
N GLY A 421 -17.03 -14.75 44.49
CA GLY A 421 -18.17 -14.09 43.82
C GLY A 421 -17.87 -12.92 42.88
N PHE A 422 -17.63 -13.23 41.60
CA PHE A 422 -18.24 -12.47 40.48
C PHE A 422 -18.47 -13.40 39.28
N SER A 423 -19.11 -14.55 39.55
CA SER A 423 -19.91 -15.27 38.55
C SER A 423 -21.33 -14.72 38.61
N LYS A 424 -21.59 -13.62 37.89
CA LYS A 424 -22.96 -13.17 37.61
C LYS A 424 -23.07 -12.11 36.50
N VAL A 425 -22.38 -12.31 35.37
CA VAL A 425 -22.72 -11.57 34.12
C VAL A 425 -22.62 -12.45 32.85
N THR A 426 -22.15 -13.69 32.92
CA THR A 426 -22.01 -14.58 31.75
C THR A 426 -23.01 -15.74 31.68
N LEU A 427 -24.10 -15.71 32.44
CA LEU A 427 -25.16 -16.74 32.42
C LEU A 427 -26.54 -16.22 31.98
N ASP A 428 -26.61 -15.16 31.16
CA ASP A 428 -27.90 -14.65 30.62
C ASP A 428 -27.97 -14.62 29.08
N TYR A 429 -27.07 -15.35 28.40
CA TYR A 429 -27.12 -15.48 26.94
C TYR A 429 -27.17 -16.93 26.41
N SER A 430 -26.97 -17.93 27.29
CA SER A 430 -27.04 -19.34 26.88
C SER A 430 -28.41 -19.99 27.10
N GLU A 431 -29.33 -19.34 27.83
CA GLU A 431 -30.67 -19.89 28.15
C GLU A 431 -31.77 -19.38 27.19
N LYS A 432 -31.48 -18.36 26.36
CA LYS A 432 -32.42 -17.86 25.32
C LYS A 432 -32.29 -18.52 23.95
N LEU A 433 -31.25 -19.32 23.70
CA LEU A 433 -31.10 -20.03 22.42
C LEU A 433 -31.62 -21.47 22.44
N HIS A 434 -31.91 -22.04 23.62
CA HIS A 434 -32.44 -23.41 23.74
C HIS A 434 -33.98 -23.48 23.83
N ASN A 435 -34.66 -22.34 24.03
CA ASN A 435 -36.13 -22.25 24.12
C ASN A 435 -36.81 -21.74 22.85
N SER A 436 -36.09 -21.55 21.74
CA SER A 436 -36.70 -21.20 20.43
C SER A 436 -36.71 -22.35 19.43
N ALA A 437 -36.22 -23.54 19.79
CA ALA A 437 -36.12 -24.70 18.89
C ALA A 437 -37.04 -25.88 19.25
N THR A 438 -37.91 -25.74 20.27
CA THR A 438 -38.78 -26.83 20.77
C THR A 438 -40.25 -26.42 20.93
N SER A 439 -40.73 -25.44 20.15
CA SER A 439 -42.15 -25.06 20.12
C SER A 439 -42.84 -25.28 18.76
N ASN A 440 -42.26 -26.09 17.87
CA ASN A 440 -42.92 -26.55 16.64
C ASN A 440 -42.53 -28.01 16.38
N LEU A 441 -43.13 -28.96 17.10
CA LEU A 441 -43.46 -30.32 16.66
C LEU A 441 -43.92 -31.12 17.90
N GLU A 442 -45.24 -31.20 18.09
CA GLU A 442 -46.03 -32.35 18.60
C GLU A 442 -47.32 -31.83 19.24
N GLY A 443 -48.45 -31.99 18.53
CA GLY A 443 -49.77 -31.79 19.12
C GLY A 443 -50.92 -31.38 18.19
N GLU A 444 -51.05 -31.96 16.99
CA GLU A 444 -52.30 -32.53 16.40
C GLU A 444 -52.06 -33.01 14.96
#